data_AF-A0A1Z5KV32-F1
#
_entry.id   AF-A0A1Z5KV32-F1
#
_cell.length_a   1.000
_cell.length_b   1.000
_cell.length_c   1.000
_cell.angle_alpha   90.00
_cell.angle_beta   90.00
_cell.angle_gamma   90.00
#
_symmetry.space_group_name_H-M   'P 1'
#
loop_
_entity.id
_entity.type
_entity.pdbx_description
1 polymer ?
#
loop_
_entity_poly.entity_id
_entity_poly.type
_entity_poly.pdbx_seq_one_letter_code
_entity_poly.pdbx_strand_id
1 'polypeptide(L)'
;MAAAEMGYAIKCFADFDADINWRPTKVLSAIQRIHSCSLCGVVPSETKVLPCCHALCVSCYDALRHRHLHCPIEGSPFTESQVNSMHLQERHLLNYQVHCWNLDNGCQFVGSLLDVSSHFRNECSFHHVTCTRCHSYVLRRNILDHYEGGCKDEFVGSNPLVPDHILRSSKATESIMTRLAQIETSLEDSVSKLCRETSSAIREMKSTIAVQTRQLTELKEKQAQVHLSCGMSMDSLNTSVHGIPAVIRHRFWAKALVNSTVFNISRSKVCWVVTDVEKHLDEARHQRVQVVSDKFVLENYSARLCLKLVQGNGVISVHLFFNICRGPKDDDLRWPFNLPVRMFLVHPRDRLKSRARSVDPTSTSYPHCYYRPVEENNLGEGGTMIDGNGLDDFVVSNTLLVSAETRDTNDVT
;
A
#
# COMPACT_ATOMS: atom_id res chain seq x y z
N MET A 1 3.23 -24.85 -17.29
CA MET A 1 1.95 -25.45 -17.76
C MET A 1 1.24 -26.32 -16.72
N ALA A 2 1.51 -26.20 -15.40
CA ALA A 2 0.96 -27.14 -14.40
C ALA A 2 0.01 -26.54 -13.33
N ALA A 3 -0.23 -25.22 -13.32
CA ALA A 3 -1.10 -24.59 -12.31
C ALA A 3 -2.56 -24.39 -12.79
N ALA A 4 -2.79 -24.36 -14.11
CA ALA A 4 -4.11 -24.04 -14.66
C ALA A 4 -5.16 -25.14 -14.49
N GLU A 5 -4.74 -26.39 -14.23
CA GLU A 5 -5.65 -27.54 -14.07
C GLU A 5 -6.11 -27.75 -12.61
N MET A 6 -5.49 -27.10 -11.61
CA MET A 6 -5.71 -27.42 -10.19
C MET A 6 -6.57 -26.39 -9.43
N GLY A 7 -7.12 -25.38 -10.11
CA GLY A 7 -8.07 -24.42 -9.51
C GLY A 7 -7.48 -23.43 -8.49
N TYR A 8 -6.15 -23.37 -8.33
CA TYR A 8 -5.45 -22.42 -7.46
C TYR A 8 -4.19 -21.84 -8.12
N ALA A 9 -3.73 -20.69 -7.62
CA ALA A 9 -2.45 -20.08 -8.01
C ALA A 9 -1.47 -20.09 -6.82
N ILE A 10 -0.21 -20.44 -7.08
CA ILE A 10 0.85 -20.37 -6.06
C ILE A 10 1.41 -18.95 -6.02
N LYS A 11 1.43 -18.34 -4.82
CA LYS A 11 1.91 -16.98 -4.57
C LYS A 11 2.75 -16.92 -3.31
N CYS A 12 3.78 -16.08 -3.33
CA CYS A 12 4.56 -15.74 -2.14
C CYS A 12 4.22 -14.30 -1.75
N PHE A 13 4.02 -14.07 -0.45
CA PHE A 13 3.75 -12.74 0.10
C PHE A 13 5.03 -12.17 0.73
N ALA A 14 5.17 -10.84 0.74
CA ALA A 14 6.29 -10.15 1.36
C ALA A 14 5.81 -8.87 2.06
N ASP A 15 6.56 -8.42 3.07
CA ASP A 15 6.29 -7.18 3.82
C ASP A 15 5.00 -7.22 4.68
N PHE A 16 4.57 -8.41 5.11
CA PHE A 16 3.48 -8.66 6.06
C PHE A 16 3.99 -9.36 7.34
N ASP A 17 3.10 -10.00 8.11
CA ASP A 17 3.46 -10.87 9.23
C ASP A 17 4.53 -11.94 8.84
N ALA A 18 5.45 -12.18 9.77
CA ALA A 18 6.58 -13.08 9.58
C ALA A 18 6.17 -14.53 9.30
N ASP A 19 5.01 -14.97 9.80
CA ASP A 19 4.52 -16.32 9.56
C ASP A 19 3.98 -16.52 8.14
N ILE A 20 3.66 -15.44 7.43
CA ILE A 20 3.10 -15.48 6.07
C ILE A 20 4.18 -15.23 5.02
N ASN A 21 5.13 -14.34 5.32
CA ASN A 21 6.15 -13.90 4.38
C ASN A 21 6.97 -15.07 3.81
N TRP A 22 7.22 -15.00 2.50
CA TRP A 22 8.05 -15.95 1.73
C TRP A 22 7.59 -17.41 1.74
N ARG A 23 6.40 -17.70 2.29
CA ARG A 23 5.79 -19.02 2.19
C ARG A 23 5.02 -19.17 0.88
N PRO A 24 5.35 -20.16 0.03
CA PRO A 24 4.56 -20.48 -1.14
C PRO A 24 3.14 -20.90 -0.71
N THR A 25 2.16 -20.09 -1.07
CA THR A 25 0.78 -20.24 -0.64
C THR A 25 -0.10 -20.50 -1.85
N LYS A 26 -0.93 -21.55 -1.77
CA LYS A 26 -1.89 -21.92 -2.83
C LYS A 26 -3.19 -21.14 -2.61
N VAL A 27 -3.36 -20.07 -3.38
CA VAL A 27 -4.48 -19.12 -3.29
C VAL A 27 -5.57 -19.51 -4.28
N LEU A 28 -6.82 -19.60 -3.80
CA LEU A 28 -7.98 -19.96 -4.62
C LEU A 28 -8.55 -18.75 -5.38
N SER A 29 -8.54 -17.58 -4.74
CA SER A 29 -9.04 -16.36 -5.35
C SER A 29 -7.97 -15.66 -6.20
N ALA A 30 -8.40 -15.08 -7.32
CA ALA A 30 -7.50 -14.28 -8.15
C ALA A 30 -7.04 -13.02 -7.39
N ILE A 31 -5.72 -12.86 -7.25
CA ILE A 31 -5.11 -11.61 -6.77
C ILE A 31 -5.09 -10.62 -7.93
N GLN A 32 -5.55 -9.39 -7.68
CA GLN A 32 -5.51 -8.33 -8.69
C GLN A 32 -4.06 -8.09 -9.14
N ARG A 33 -3.86 -7.98 -10.46
CA ARG A 33 -2.52 -7.87 -11.08
C ARG A 33 -1.70 -6.72 -10.50
N ILE A 34 -2.36 -5.62 -10.15
CA ILE A 34 -1.71 -4.44 -9.57
C ILE A 34 -1.03 -4.73 -8.22
N HIS A 35 -1.42 -5.79 -7.49
CA HIS A 35 -0.80 -6.17 -6.22
C HIS A 35 0.24 -7.30 -6.37
N SER A 36 0.43 -7.85 -7.58
CA SER A 36 1.40 -8.90 -7.84
C SER A 36 2.52 -8.34 -8.70
N CYS A 37 3.77 -8.50 -8.28
CA CYS A 37 4.92 -8.17 -9.09
C CYS A 37 4.87 -8.97 -10.40
N SER A 38 5.00 -8.27 -11.53
CA SER A 38 4.92 -8.81 -12.88
C SER A 38 6.22 -9.51 -13.31
N LEU A 39 7.33 -9.27 -12.59
CA LEU A 39 8.62 -9.91 -12.85
C LEU A 39 8.85 -11.15 -12.00
N CYS A 40 8.73 -11.02 -10.68
CA CYS A 40 9.02 -12.12 -9.75
C CYS A 40 7.76 -12.84 -9.21
N GLY A 41 6.56 -12.34 -9.52
CA GLY A 41 5.30 -12.97 -9.09
C GLY A 41 4.93 -12.79 -7.61
N VAL A 42 5.83 -12.22 -6.80
CA VAL A 42 5.64 -11.93 -5.36
C VAL A 42 4.54 -10.89 -5.17
N VAL A 43 3.75 -11.04 -4.11
CA VAL A 43 2.69 -10.12 -3.70
C VAL A 43 3.16 -9.36 -2.45
N PRO A 44 3.79 -8.18 -2.60
CA PRO A 44 4.24 -7.36 -1.47
C PRO A 44 3.10 -6.52 -0.87
N SER A 45 3.34 -5.91 0.29
CA SER A 45 2.42 -4.90 0.85
C SER A 45 2.35 -3.62 0.00
N GLU A 46 3.41 -3.33 -0.76
CA GLU A 46 3.48 -2.20 -1.69
C GLU A 46 4.02 -2.63 -3.07
N THR A 47 3.34 -2.17 -4.12
CA THR A 47 3.75 -2.34 -5.51
C THR A 47 3.90 -0.99 -6.20
N LYS A 48 4.86 -0.93 -7.11
CA LYS A 48 5.16 0.19 -8.02
C LYS A 48 4.54 -0.12 -9.38
N VAL A 49 3.44 0.54 -9.70
CA VAL A 49 2.69 0.34 -10.95
C VAL A 49 3.19 1.31 -12.00
N LEU A 50 3.76 0.75 -13.07
CA LEU A 50 4.27 1.50 -14.21
C LEU A 50 3.12 2.07 -15.07
N PRO A 51 3.38 3.04 -15.97
CA PRO A 51 2.36 3.62 -16.85
C PRO A 51 1.67 2.61 -17.77
N CYS A 52 2.40 1.55 -18.13
CA CYS A 52 1.89 0.40 -18.88
C CYS A 52 1.07 -0.60 -18.05
N CYS A 53 0.74 -0.24 -16.80
CA CYS A 53 -0.02 -1.05 -15.85
C CYS A 53 0.69 -2.32 -15.34
N HIS A 54 1.96 -2.56 -15.70
CA HIS A 54 2.77 -3.59 -15.05
C HIS A 54 3.15 -3.16 -13.63
N ALA A 55 2.84 -4.00 -12.63
CA ALA A 55 3.18 -3.76 -11.24
C ALA A 55 4.50 -4.45 -10.88
N LEU A 56 5.39 -3.77 -10.15
CA LEU A 56 6.66 -4.30 -9.66
C LEU A 56 6.69 -4.23 -8.13
N CYS A 57 7.31 -5.19 -7.44
CA CYS A 57 7.62 -4.99 -6.01
C CYS A 57 8.72 -3.93 -5.85
N VAL A 58 8.83 -3.34 -4.66
CA VAL A 58 9.84 -2.30 -4.37
C VAL A 58 11.25 -2.75 -4.73
N SER A 59 11.64 -3.97 -4.35
CA SER A 59 12.96 -4.53 -4.69
C SER A 59 13.21 -4.65 -6.20
N CYS A 60 12.23 -5.16 -6.97
CA CYS A 60 12.35 -5.25 -8.43
C CYS A 60 12.36 -3.86 -9.10
N TYR A 61 11.58 -2.93 -8.56
CA TYR A 61 11.54 -1.56 -9.04
C TYR A 61 12.87 -0.84 -8.79
N ASP A 62 13.44 -0.95 -7.59
CA ASP A 62 14.71 -0.33 -7.26
C ASP A 62 15.85 -0.92 -8.11
N ALA A 63 15.85 -2.24 -8.32
CA ALA A 63 16.80 -2.90 -9.22
C ALA A 63 16.69 -2.37 -10.67
N LEU A 64 15.48 -2.04 -11.13
CA LEU A 64 15.23 -1.46 -12.44
C LEU A 64 15.68 0.00 -12.50
N ARG A 65 15.37 0.79 -11.45
CA ARG A 65 15.73 2.19 -11.28
C ARG A 65 17.23 2.42 -11.41
N HIS A 66 18.04 1.48 -10.89
CA HIS A 66 19.50 1.53 -10.99
C HIS A 66 20.08 1.14 -12.35
N ARG A 67 19.26 0.72 -13.32
CA ARG A 67 19.71 0.35 -14.68
C ARG A 67 19.16 1.32 -15.73
N HIS A 68 17.87 1.26 -16.00
CA HIS A 68 17.17 2.01 -17.03
C HIS A 68 15.67 2.00 -16.76
N LEU A 69 15.00 3.15 -16.86
CA LEU A 69 13.56 3.29 -16.60
C LEU A 69 12.74 2.87 -17.83
N HIS A 70 12.86 1.61 -18.22
CA HIS A 70 12.05 0.98 -19.25
C HIS A 70 11.32 -0.21 -18.64
N CYS A 71 10.07 -0.42 -19.00
CA CYS A 71 9.34 -1.61 -18.57
C CYS A 71 10.06 -2.85 -19.10
N PRO A 72 10.49 -3.81 -18.26
CA PRO A 72 11.22 -4.99 -18.74
C PRO A 72 10.37 -5.99 -19.53
N ILE A 73 9.04 -5.80 -19.54
CA ILE A 73 8.09 -6.72 -20.17
C ILE A 73 7.79 -6.27 -21.61
N GLU A 74 7.52 -4.98 -21.81
CA GLU A 74 7.13 -4.45 -23.12
C GLU A 74 8.06 -3.35 -23.65
N GLY A 75 9.09 -2.98 -22.90
CA GLY A 75 10.10 -2.01 -23.32
C GLY A 75 9.70 -0.54 -23.22
N SER A 76 8.46 -0.24 -22.80
CA SER A 76 7.97 1.13 -22.71
C SER A 76 8.79 1.98 -21.72
N PRO A 77 9.37 3.11 -22.16
CA PRO A 77 10.08 4.01 -21.25
C PRO A 77 9.10 4.66 -20.29
N PHE A 78 9.55 4.95 -19.07
CA PHE A 78 8.78 5.69 -18.08
C PHE A 78 9.69 6.58 -17.24
N THR A 79 9.09 7.49 -16.48
CA THR A 79 9.78 8.25 -15.43
C THR A 79 9.24 7.84 -14.07
N GLU A 80 10.05 8.01 -13.03
CA GLU A 80 9.65 7.64 -11.65
C GLU A 80 8.37 8.36 -11.19
N SER A 81 8.16 9.60 -11.64
CA SER A 81 6.94 10.38 -11.35
C SER A 81 5.66 9.78 -11.94
N GLN A 82 5.76 8.92 -12.95
CA GLN A 82 4.62 8.23 -13.56
C GLN A 82 4.35 6.87 -12.90
N VAL A 83 5.17 6.49 -11.91
CA VAL A 83 5.04 5.22 -11.19
C VAL A 83 4.15 5.43 -9.98
N ASN A 84 3.01 4.76 -9.98
CA ASN A 84 2.06 4.83 -8.86
C ASN A 84 2.43 3.81 -7.79
N SER A 85 2.17 4.13 -6.52
CA SER A 85 2.36 3.19 -5.42
C SER A 85 1.00 2.63 -5.00
N MET A 86 0.83 1.31 -5.09
CA MET A 86 -0.40 0.60 -4.73
C MET A 86 -0.15 -0.27 -3.52
N HIS A 87 -0.98 -0.10 -2.48
CA HIS A 87 -0.83 -0.81 -1.21
C HIS A 87 -1.90 -1.88 -1.04
N LEU A 88 -1.48 -3.10 -0.69
CA LEU A 88 -2.37 -4.17 -0.23
C LEU A 88 -2.38 -4.16 1.30
N GLN A 89 -3.50 -3.78 1.88
CA GLN A 89 -3.66 -3.78 3.34
C GLN A 89 -3.69 -5.22 3.87
N GLU A 90 -2.95 -5.48 4.95
CA GLU A 90 -2.83 -6.80 5.55
C GLU A 90 -4.20 -7.41 5.91
N ARG A 91 -5.14 -6.60 6.43
CA ARG A 91 -6.52 -7.03 6.71
C ARG A 91 -7.24 -7.60 5.48
N HIS A 92 -6.92 -7.13 4.27
CA HIS A 92 -7.51 -7.66 3.03
C HIS A 92 -6.80 -8.95 2.62
N LEU A 93 -5.48 -9.02 2.79
CA LEU A 93 -4.68 -10.22 2.54
C LEU A 93 -5.16 -11.41 3.40
N LEU A 94 -5.39 -11.18 4.69
CA LEU A 94 -5.79 -12.21 5.66
C LEU A 94 -7.11 -12.91 5.31
N ASN A 95 -7.98 -12.27 4.51
CA ASN A 95 -9.28 -12.80 4.11
C ASN A 95 -9.22 -13.67 2.84
N TYR A 96 -8.07 -13.74 2.14
CA TYR A 96 -7.95 -14.58 0.94
C TYR A 96 -8.14 -16.06 1.28
N GLN A 97 -8.93 -16.77 0.47
CA GLN A 97 -9.11 -18.21 0.61
C GLN A 97 -7.89 -18.96 0.07
N VAL A 98 -7.30 -19.82 0.90
CA VAL A 98 -6.07 -20.56 0.58
C VAL A 98 -6.14 -22.00 1.09
N HIS A 99 -5.35 -22.88 0.50
CA HIS A 99 -5.09 -24.20 1.07
C HIS A 99 -4.06 -24.12 2.19
N CYS A 100 -4.14 -25.06 3.13
CA CYS A 100 -3.07 -25.32 4.09
C CYS A 100 -1.71 -25.53 3.39
N TRP A 101 -0.64 -24.98 3.96
CA TRP A 101 0.72 -25.16 3.44
C TRP A 101 1.19 -26.62 3.41
N ASN A 102 0.53 -27.52 4.16
CA ASN A 102 0.77 -28.97 4.13
C ASN A 102 -0.13 -29.72 3.13
N LEU A 103 -0.73 -29.06 2.12
CA LEU A 103 -1.56 -29.72 1.10
C LEU A 103 -0.81 -30.86 0.40
N ASP A 104 0.46 -30.64 0.04
CA ASP A 104 1.28 -31.66 -0.65
C ASP A 104 1.62 -32.85 0.26
N ASN A 105 1.48 -32.65 1.57
CA ASN A 105 1.63 -33.68 2.60
C ASN A 105 0.31 -34.38 2.93
N GLY A 106 -0.80 -33.98 2.30
CA GLY A 106 -2.13 -34.59 2.46
C GLY A 106 -3.12 -33.79 3.31
N CYS A 107 -2.77 -32.59 3.79
CA CYS A 107 -3.73 -31.75 4.52
C CYS A 107 -4.76 -31.12 3.57
N GLN A 108 -6.03 -31.48 3.72
CA GLN A 108 -7.11 -30.95 2.85
C GLN A 108 -7.77 -29.67 3.37
N PHE A 109 -7.26 -29.08 4.45
CA PHE A 109 -7.84 -27.88 5.05
C PHE A 109 -7.78 -26.67 4.10
N VAL A 110 -8.90 -25.95 3.99
CA VAL A 110 -9.09 -24.73 3.20
C VAL A 110 -9.81 -23.71 4.08
N GLY A 111 -9.35 -22.46 4.06
CA GLY A 111 -9.97 -21.37 4.82
C GLY A 111 -9.38 -20.02 4.45
N SER A 112 -9.72 -18.98 5.23
CA SER A 112 -9.04 -17.69 5.10
C SER A 112 -7.56 -17.86 5.45
N LEU A 113 -6.69 -16.99 4.92
CA LEU A 113 -5.26 -17.03 5.24
C LEU A 113 -5.01 -16.90 6.75
N LEU A 114 -5.85 -16.14 7.46
CA LEU A 114 -5.84 -16.07 8.92
C LEU A 114 -6.12 -17.44 9.57
N ASP A 115 -7.20 -18.10 9.14
CA ASP A 115 -7.59 -19.41 9.68
C ASP A 115 -6.54 -20.47 9.37
N VAL A 116 -5.99 -20.45 8.15
CA VAL A 116 -4.93 -21.37 7.72
C VAL A 116 -3.65 -21.16 8.53
N SER A 117 -3.29 -19.91 8.85
CA SER A 117 -2.15 -19.61 9.73
C SER A 117 -2.36 -20.20 11.13
N SER A 118 -3.55 -20.00 11.71
CA SER A 118 -3.92 -20.57 13.02
C SER A 118 -3.90 -22.11 12.99
N HIS A 119 -4.55 -22.71 12.00
CA HIS A 119 -4.61 -24.17 11.81
C HIS A 119 -3.20 -24.76 11.65
N PHE A 120 -2.36 -24.17 10.80
CA PHE A 120 -1.01 -24.66 10.56
C PHE A 120 -0.18 -24.64 11.85
N ARG A 121 -0.29 -23.59 12.66
CA ARG A 121 0.49 -23.45 13.89
C ARG A 121 0.04 -24.42 14.98
N ASN A 122 -1.28 -24.58 15.15
CA ASN A 122 -1.83 -25.16 16.37
C ASN A 122 -2.44 -26.55 16.18
N GLU A 123 -2.84 -26.92 14.97
CA GLU A 123 -3.74 -28.07 14.74
C GLU A 123 -3.24 -29.05 13.66
N CYS A 124 -2.43 -28.60 12.72
CA CYS A 124 -2.09 -29.39 11.54
C CYS A 124 -1.27 -30.64 11.88
N SER A 125 -1.85 -31.82 11.64
CA SER A 125 -1.18 -33.12 11.90
C SER A 125 -0.24 -33.58 10.78
N PHE A 126 -0.12 -32.80 9.70
CA PHE A 126 0.61 -33.16 8.48
C PHE A 126 1.99 -32.47 8.37
N HIS A 127 2.51 -31.94 9.48
CA HIS A 127 3.87 -31.41 9.53
C HIS A 127 4.91 -32.51 9.34
N HIS A 128 5.97 -32.22 8.59
CA HIS A 128 7.14 -33.09 8.52
C HIS A 128 8.12 -32.78 9.64
N VAL A 129 8.76 -33.84 10.13
CA VAL A 129 9.89 -33.79 11.07
C VAL A 129 11.01 -34.68 10.55
N THR A 130 12.23 -34.37 10.96
CA THR A 130 13.40 -35.22 10.71
C THR A 130 13.52 -36.22 11.85
N CYS A 131 13.53 -37.52 11.54
CA CYS A 131 13.81 -38.55 12.54
C CYS A 131 15.20 -38.33 13.13
N THR A 132 15.33 -38.35 14.46
CA THR A 132 16.62 -38.15 15.12
C THR A 132 17.55 -39.35 15.03
N ARG A 133 17.06 -40.51 14.61
CA ARG A 133 17.81 -41.78 14.51
C ARG A 133 18.33 -42.07 13.10
N CYS A 134 17.48 -41.93 12.10
CA CYS A 134 17.83 -42.26 10.71
C CYS A 134 17.85 -41.03 9.78
N HIS A 135 17.54 -39.84 10.30
CA HIS A 135 17.46 -38.58 9.55
C HIS A 135 16.48 -38.56 8.37
N SER A 136 15.60 -39.56 8.26
CA SER A 136 14.53 -39.55 7.27
C SER A 136 13.45 -38.51 7.60
N TYR A 137 12.81 -37.96 6.56
CA TYR A 137 11.67 -37.05 6.68
C TYR A 137 10.39 -37.86 6.87
N VAL A 138 9.71 -37.68 8.01
CA VAL A 138 8.51 -38.44 8.39
C VAL A 138 7.40 -37.46 8.79
N LEU A 139 6.14 -37.78 8.52
CA LEU A 139 5.02 -37.01 9.06
C LEU A 139 5.03 -37.13 10.58
N ARG A 140 4.88 -36.00 11.29
CA ARG A 140 4.93 -35.94 12.75
C ARG A 140 3.98 -36.96 13.40
N ARG A 141 2.79 -37.14 12.86
CA ARG A 141 1.80 -38.11 13.34
C ARG A 141 2.22 -39.58 13.19
N ASN A 142 3.09 -39.89 12.22
CA ASN A 142 3.54 -41.26 11.89
C ASN A 142 4.93 -41.56 12.48
N ILE A 143 5.48 -40.69 13.32
CA ILE A 143 6.84 -40.86 13.83
C ILE A 143 6.96 -42.13 14.68
N LEU A 144 5.91 -42.51 15.42
CA LEU A 144 5.88 -43.74 16.22
C LEU A 144 5.89 -44.98 15.31
N ASP A 145 4.96 -45.03 14.35
CA ASP A 145 4.89 -46.11 13.34
C ASP A 145 6.21 -46.29 12.60
N HIS A 146 6.94 -45.20 12.32
CA HIS A 146 8.26 -45.26 11.71
C HIS A 146 9.31 -45.95 12.60
N TYR A 147 9.30 -45.70 13.92
CA TYR A 147 10.19 -46.38 14.85
C TYR A 147 9.82 -47.86 15.00
N GLU A 148 8.52 -48.15 15.12
CA GLU A 148 8.00 -49.52 15.22
C GLU A 148 8.23 -50.33 13.93
N GLY A 149 8.17 -49.67 12.77
CA GLY A 149 8.41 -50.25 11.45
C GLY A 149 9.88 -50.52 11.11
N GLY A 150 10.80 -50.38 12.07
CA GLY A 150 12.21 -50.74 11.90
C GLY A 150 13.10 -49.61 11.42
N CYS A 151 12.91 -48.38 11.95
CA CYS A 151 13.84 -47.27 11.80
C CYS A 151 15.28 -47.70 12.11
N LYS A 152 16.15 -47.69 11.10
CA LYS A 152 17.54 -48.13 11.22
C LYS A 152 18.43 -46.96 11.60
N ASP A 153 19.22 -47.15 12.65
CA ASP A 153 20.35 -46.28 12.96
C ASP A 153 21.33 -46.31 11.79
N GLU A 154 21.66 -45.16 11.21
CA GLU A 154 22.83 -45.08 10.33
C GLU A 154 24.15 -45.23 11.12
N PHE A 155 24.08 -45.30 12.46
CA PHE A 155 25.21 -45.30 13.37
C PHE A 155 25.36 -46.56 14.25
N VAL A 156 25.07 -47.78 13.76
CA VAL A 156 25.50 -49.00 14.49
C VAL A 156 25.95 -50.13 13.55
N GLY A 157 27.26 -50.18 13.30
CA GLY A 157 27.96 -51.42 12.99
C GLY A 157 28.10 -52.27 14.25
N SER A 158 27.18 -53.22 14.42
CA SER A 158 27.32 -54.55 15.06
C SER A 158 28.31 -54.77 16.22
N ASN A 159 27.76 -55.03 17.41
CA ASN A 159 28.39 -55.83 18.49
C ASN A 159 28.55 -57.31 18.05
N PRO A 160 29.45 -58.08 18.69
CA PRO A 160 28.91 -59.03 19.68
C PRO A 160 29.77 -59.26 20.95
N LEU A 161 29.04 -59.37 22.06
CA LEU A 161 29.24 -60.14 23.30
C LEU A 161 30.53 -60.97 23.46
N VAL A 162 31.23 -60.81 24.60
CA VAL A 162 31.88 -61.93 25.34
C VAL A 162 32.03 -61.56 26.84
N PRO A 163 31.73 -62.47 27.79
CA PRO A 163 32.40 -62.50 29.09
C PRO A 163 33.59 -63.46 29.15
N ASP A 164 34.67 -62.90 29.72
CA ASP A 164 35.72 -63.50 30.56
C ASP A 164 36.84 -64.38 29.96
N HIS A 165 38.02 -63.76 29.79
CA HIS A 165 39.32 -64.35 30.14
C HIS A 165 40.36 -63.24 30.36
N ILE A 166 40.63 -62.95 31.64
CA ILE A 166 41.65 -62.00 32.11
C ILE A 166 43.05 -62.53 31.80
N LEU A 167 43.87 -61.68 31.14
CA LEU A 167 45.33 -61.43 31.34
C LEU A 167 46.04 -60.89 30.07
N ARG A 168 45.31 -60.38 29.07
CA ARG A 168 45.85 -59.50 27.99
C ARG A 168 45.18 -58.13 27.87
N SER A 169 44.06 -57.89 28.57
CA SER A 169 43.19 -56.71 28.41
C SER A 169 43.66 -55.43 29.12
N SER A 170 44.55 -55.52 30.13
CA SER A 170 44.95 -54.35 30.94
C SER A 170 45.70 -53.28 30.14
N LYS A 171 46.56 -53.67 29.20
CA LYS A 171 47.32 -52.71 28.37
C LYS A 171 46.45 -51.99 27.34
N ALA A 172 45.40 -52.65 26.85
CA ALA A 172 44.48 -52.07 25.87
C ALA A 172 43.52 -51.07 26.54
N THR A 173 43.00 -51.39 27.73
CA THR A 173 42.15 -50.46 28.52
C THR A 173 42.93 -49.24 28.99
N GLU A 174 44.18 -49.41 29.39
CA GLU A 174 45.08 -48.32 29.78
C GLU A 174 45.39 -47.42 28.57
N SER A 175 45.65 -48.01 27.40
CA SER A 175 45.81 -47.27 26.14
C SER A 175 44.55 -46.50 25.73
N ILE A 176 43.36 -47.09 25.90
CA ILE A 176 42.08 -46.42 25.62
C ILE A 176 41.84 -45.25 26.59
N MET A 177 42.10 -45.44 27.90
CA MET A 177 42.00 -44.35 28.88
C MET A 177 42.97 -43.21 28.58
N THR A 178 44.19 -43.52 28.14
CA THR A 178 45.16 -42.48 27.76
C THR A 178 44.67 -41.69 26.55
N ARG A 179 44.07 -42.37 25.56
CA ARG A 179 43.47 -41.72 24.38
C ARG A 179 42.24 -40.88 24.73
N LEU A 180 41.39 -41.33 25.65
CA LEU A 180 40.23 -40.58 26.10
C LEU A 180 40.63 -39.29 26.82
N ALA A 181 41.62 -39.36 27.73
CA ALA A 181 42.16 -38.16 28.38
C ALA A 181 42.77 -37.18 27.36
N GLN A 182 43.43 -37.69 26.32
CA GLN A 182 43.94 -36.86 25.22
C GLN A 182 42.83 -36.19 24.41
N ILE A 183 41.74 -36.91 24.12
CA ILE A 183 40.57 -36.36 23.43
C ILE A 183 39.91 -35.26 24.28
N GLU A 184 39.75 -35.48 25.59
CA GLU A 184 39.18 -34.51 26.52
C GLU A 184 40.00 -33.21 26.54
N THR A 185 41.32 -33.29 26.71
CA THR A 185 42.19 -32.11 26.65
C THR A 185 42.14 -31.41 25.29
N SER A 186 42.06 -32.17 24.19
CA SER A 186 41.93 -31.62 22.85
C SER A 186 40.58 -30.90 22.63
N LEU A 187 39.51 -31.38 23.26
CA LEU A 187 38.20 -30.76 23.22
C LEU A 187 38.17 -29.47 24.03
N GLU A 188 38.71 -29.47 25.25
CA GLU A 188 38.82 -28.26 26.08
C GLU A 188 39.63 -27.15 25.39
N ASP A 189 40.73 -27.51 24.73
CA ASP A 189 41.53 -26.57 23.93
C ASP A 189 40.74 -26.04 22.73
N SER A 190 39.98 -26.91 22.05
CA SER A 190 39.17 -26.53 20.90
C SER A 190 38.04 -25.58 21.29
N VAL A 191 37.34 -25.85 22.41
CA VAL A 191 36.29 -24.99 22.95
C VAL A 191 36.86 -23.64 23.38
N SER A 192 37.99 -23.65 24.09
CA SER A 192 38.68 -22.42 24.52
C SER A 192 39.11 -21.57 23.33
N LYS A 193 39.56 -22.20 22.24
CA LYS A 193 39.88 -21.53 20.98
C LYS A 193 38.64 -20.91 20.34
N LEU A 194 37.55 -21.67 20.19
CA LEU A 194 36.28 -21.19 19.64
C LEU A 194 35.69 -20.01 20.44
N CYS A 195 35.74 -20.06 21.77
CA CYS A 195 35.27 -18.97 22.63
C CYS A 195 36.05 -17.67 22.40
N ARG A 196 37.37 -17.76 22.23
CA ARG A 196 38.23 -16.59 21.92
C ARG A 196 37.92 -16.03 20.54
N GLU A 197 37.80 -16.89 19.53
CA GLU A 197 37.47 -16.49 18.15
C GLU A 197 36.09 -15.81 18.06
N THR A 198 35.08 -16.39 18.72
CA THR A 198 33.72 -15.85 18.77
C THR A 198 33.69 -14.49 19.48
N SER A 199 34.40 -14.35 20.60
CA SER A 199 34.48 -13.08 21.33
C SER A 199 35.15 -11.97 20.52
N SER A 200 36.19 -12.33 19.75
CA SER A 200 36.86 -11.40 18.84
C SER A 200 35.92 -10.94 17.72
N ALA A 201 35.21 -11.88 17.09
CA ALA A 201 34.24 -11.59 16.03
C ALA A 201 33.10 -10.69 16.51
N ILE A 202 32.57 -10.93 17.72
CA ILE A 202 31.53 -10.07 18.33
C ILE A 202 32.05 -8.64 18.55
N ARG A 203 33.31 -8.48 18.99
CA ARG A 203 33.91 -7.16 19.21
C ARG A 203 34.04 -6.38 17.90
N GLU A 204 34.43 -7.06 16.82
CA GLU A 204 34.55 -6.48 15.48
C GLU A 204 33.17 -6.14 14.87
N MET A 205 32.17 -6.99 15.08
CA MET A 205 30.79 -6.70 14.66
C MET A 205 30.25 -5.47 15.40
N LYS A 206 30.53 -5.34 16.71
CA LYS A 206 30.12 -4.17 17.49
C LYS A 206 30.74 -2.87 16.99
N SER A 207 32.02 -2.89 16.58
CA SER A 207 32.65 -1.69 16.00
C SER A 207 32.03 -1.33 14.65
N THR A 208 31.72 -2.33 13.82
CA THR A 208 31.08 -2.14 12.51
C THR A 208 29.69 -1.54 12.65
N ILE A 209 28.87 -2.04 13.58
CA ILE A 209 27.53 -1.50 13.87
C ILE A 209 27.62 -0.03 14.31
N ALA A 210 28.61 0.32 15.13
CA ALA A 210 28.81 1.71 15.58
C ALA A 210 29.14 2.64 14.40
N VAL A 211 29.96 2.19 13.44
CA VAL A 211 30.28 2.93 12.21
C VAL A 211 29.04 3.08 11.32
N GLN A 212 28.29 1.99 11.09
CA GLN A 212 27.06 2.02 10.29
C GLN A 212 26.00 2.95 10.89
N THR A 213 25.88 2.99 12.22
CA THR A 213 24.95 3.89 12.92
C THR A 213 25.26 5.35 12.63
N ARG A 214 26.55 5.74 12.63
CA ARG A 214 26.98 7.10 12.28
C ARG A 214 26.70 7.46 10.81
N GLN A 215 26.92 6.51 9.91
CA GLN A 215 26.60 6.70 8.48
C GLN A 215 25.09 6.88 8.25
N LEU A 216 24.25 6.14 8.98
CA LEU A 216 22.79 6.29 8.93
C LEU A 216 22.33 7.67 9.42
N THR A 217 22.94 8.20 10.47
CA THR A 217 22.63 9.55 10.95
C THR A 217 23.01 10.61 9.92
N GLU A 218 24.19 10.52 9.29
CA GLU A 218 24.60 11.44 8.22
C GLU A 218 23.68 11.35 6.99
N LEU A 219 23.22 10.14 6.63
CA LEU A 219 22.27 9.96 5.52
C LEU A 219 20.92 10.61 5.80
N LYS A 220 20.42 10.55 7.04
CA LYS A 220 19.18 11.23 7.43
C LYS A 220 19.29 12.75 7.33
N GLU A 221 20.42 13.32 7.72
CA GLU A 221 20.68 14.76 7.59
C GLU A 221 20.76 15.18 6.12
N LYS A 222 21.46 14.41 5.27
CA LYS A 222 21.50 14.64 3.82
C LYS A 222 20.11 14.51 3.18
N GLN A 223 19.28 13.57 3.64
CA GLN A 223 17.90 13.41 3.18
C GLN A 223 17.05 14.64 3.50
N ALA A 224 17.16 15.20 4.71
CA ALA A 224 16.47 16.42 5.09
C ALA A 224 16.88 17.61 4.20
N GLN A 225 18.17 17.72 3.87
CA GLN A 225 18.68 18.76 2.98
C GLN A 225 18.17 18.62 1.53
N VAL A 226 18.09 17.39 1.01
CA VAL A 226 17.50 17.12 -0.32
C VAL A 226 16.00 17.42 -0.34
N HIS A 227 15.26 17.10 0.73
CA HIS A 227 13.83 17.39 0.81
C HIS A 227 13.53 18.90 0.72
N LEU A 228 14.35 19.73 1.38
CA LEU A 228 14.27 21.19 1.29
C LEU A 228 14.55 21.70 -0.15
N SER A 229 15.57 21.17 -0.81
CA SER A 229 15.90 21.53 -2.20
C SER A 229 14.83 21.07 -3.21
N CYS A 230 14.21 19.91 -2.97
CA CYS A 230 13.13 19.38 -3.80
C CYS A 230 11.85 20.20 -3.66
N GLY A 231 11.53 20.70 -2.45
CA GLY A 231 10.44 21.65 -2.22
C GLY A 231 10.55 22.88 -3.13
N MET A 232 11.73 23.51 -3.16
CA MET A 232 11.99 24.67 -4.02
C MET A 232 11.86 24.35 -5.53
N SER A 233 12.19 23.12 -5.94
CA SER A 233 12.07 22.68 -7.33
C SER A 233 10.62 22.35 -7.71
N MET A 234 9.81 21.85 -6.77
CA MET A 234 8.37 21.63 -6.97
C MET A 234 7.61 22.93 -7.15
N ASP A 235 8.00 23.99 -6.44
CA ASP A 235 7.42 25.34 -6.64
C ASP A 235 7.68 25.86 -8.06
N SER A 236 8.87 25.56 -8.61
CA SER A 236 9.22 25.87 -10.01
C SER A 236 8.38 25.05 -11.01
N LEU A 237 8.11 23.78 -10.72
CA LEU A 237 7.24 22.93 -11.55
C LEU A 237 5.76 23.33 -11.46
N ASN A 238 5.28 23.76 -10.30
CA ASN A 238 3.93 24.29 -10.12
C ASN A 238 3.68 25.50 -11.02
N THR A 239 4.70 26.35 -11.19
CA THR A 239 4.70 27.48 -12.12
C THR A 239 4.58 27.01 -13.58
N SER A 240 5.13 25.86 -13.94
CA SER A 240 5.09 25.27 -15.28
C SER A 240 3.79 24.51 -15.59
N VAL A 241 3.15 23.89 -14.59
CA VAL A 241 1.88 23.13 -14.70
C VAL A 241 0.69 24.02 -15.08
N HIS A 242 0.79 25.33 -14.85
CA HIS A 242 -0.19 26.31 -15.32
C HIS A 242 -0.31 26.44 -16.86
N GLY A 243 0.55 25.78 -17.64
CA GLY A 243 0.61 25.86 -19.11
C GLY A 243 -0.17 24.81 -19.93
N ILE A 244 -0.83 23.81 -19.33
CA ILE A 244 -1.55 22.75 -20.10
C ILE A 244 -3.08 23.02 -20.20
N PRO A 245 -3.71 22.96 -21.41
CA PRO A 245 -5.15 23.19 -21.60
C PRO A 245 -6.06 22.19 -20.87
N ALA A 246 -7.14 22.67 -20.25
CA ALA A 246 -8.00 21.92 -19.34
C ALA A 246 -8.84 20.78 -19.98
N VAL A 247 -8.95 20.70 -21.32
CA VAL A 247 -9.83 19.75 -22.04
C VAL A 247 -9.35 18.32 -21.92
N ILE A 248 -8.03 18.14 -21.96
CA ILE A 248 -7.41 16.82 -21.96
C ILE A 248 -7.57 16.19 -20.56
N ARG A 249 -7.58 17.01 -19.49
CA ARG A 249 -7.90 16.56 -18.13
C ARG A 249 -9.36 16.11 -18.00
N HIS A 250 -10.28 16.84 -18.63
CA HIS A 250 -11.72 16.57 -18.54
C HIS A 250 -12.14 15.21 -19.12
N ARG A 251 -11.61 14.84 -20.29
CA ARG A 251 -11.98 13.59 -20.98
C ARG A 251 -11.48 12.32 -20.31
N PHE A 252 -10.32 12.38 -19.65
CA PHE A 252 -9.73 11.24 -18.97
C PHE A 252 -10.43 10.95 -17.64
N TRP A 253 -10.80 12.00 -16.90
CA TRP A 253 -11.49 11.87 -15.62
C TRP A 253 -12.93 11.40 -15.78
N ALA A 254 -13.71 11.92 -16.73
CA ALA A 254 -15.09 11.47 -16.97
C ALA A 254 -15.23 9.96 -17.23
N LYS A 255 -14.20 9.30 -17.80
CA LYS A 255 -14.21 7.84 -18.03
C LYS A 255 -13.72 7.00 -16.84
N ALA A 256 -13.06 7.61 -15.85
CA ALA A 256 -12.46 6.92 -14.70
C ALA A 256 -13.34 6.97 -13.42
N LEU A 257 -14.41 7.78 -13.42
CA LEU A 257 -15.28 7.99 -12.26
C LEU A 257 -16.35 6.89 -12.15
N VAL A 258 -15.95 5.67 -11.81
CA VAL A 258 -16.90 4.54 -11.63
C VAL A 258 -17.61 4.60 -10.27
N ASN A 259 -17.05 5.31 -9.27
CA ASN A 259 -17.54 5.27 -7.89
C ASN A 259 -17.83 6.64 -7.23
N SER A 260 -17.27 7.75 -7.71
CA SER A 260 -17.53 9.10 -7.19
C SER A 260 -17.20 10.13 -8.26
N THR A 261 -17.94 11.24 -8.30
CA THR A 261 -17.74 12.33 -9.27
C THR A 261 -16.81 13.43 -8.77
N VAL A 262 -16.30 13.30 -7.54
CA VAL A 262 -15.45 14.28 -6.86
C VAL A 262 -14.07 13.68 -6.61
N PHE A 263 -13.02 14.48 -6.79
CA PHE A 263 -11.65 14.08 -6.50
C PHE A 263 -10.80 15.26 -6.01
N ASN A 264 -9.92 14.98 -5.06
CA ASN A 264 -8.95 15.93 -4.56
C ASN A 264 -7.73 16.02 -5.49
N ILE A 265 -7.35 17.23 -5.88
CA ILE A 265 -6.07 17.50 -6.57
C ILE A 265 -4.96 17.65 -5.52
N SER A 266 -5.27 18.30 -4.41
CA SER A 266 -4.39 18.47 -3.25
C SER A 266 -5.24 18.53 -1.98
N ARG A 267 -4.59 18.74 -0.82
CA ARG A 267 -5.27 19.01 0.45
C ARG A 267 -6.11 20.31 0.40
N SER A 268 -5.63 21.29 -0.36
CA SER A 268 -6.22 22.63 -0.52
C SER A 268 -7.09 22.77 -1.77
N LYS A 269 -7.22 21.74 -2.62
CA LYS A 269 -7.91 21.83 -3.90
C LYS A 269 -8.68 20.57 -4.27
N VAL A 270 -9.95 20.75 -4.62
CA VAL A 270 -10.87 19.70 -5.04
C VAL A 270 -11.51 20.03 -6.39
N CYS A 271 -11.84 18.99 -7.15
CA CYS A 271 -12.60 19.08 -8.39
C CYS A 271 -13.83 18.17 -8.33
N TRP A 272 -14.90 18.62 -8.97
CA TRP A 272 -16.16 17.92 -9.11
C TRP A 272 -16.60 17.95 -10.57
N VAL A 273 -16.88 16.78 -11.14
CA VAL A 273 -17.45 16.62 -12.48
C VAL A 273 -18.96 16.48 -12.34
N VAL A 274 -19.71 17.50 -12.74
CA VAL A 274 -21.16 17.43 -12.81
C VAL A 274 -21.53 16.69 -14.09
N THR A 275 -22.29 15.60 -13.96
CA THR A 275 -22.77 14.80 -15.09
C THR A 275 -24.20 15.16 -15.47
N ASP A 276 -24.68 14.61 -16.59
CA ASP A 276 -26.08 14.73 -17.03
C ASP A 276 -26.56 16.19 -17.15
N VAL A 277 -25.67 17.08 -17.57
CA VAL A 277 -25.90 18.52 -17.60
C VAL A 277 -27.06 18.91 -18.52
N GLU A 278 -27.18 18.26 -19.67
CA GLU A 278 -28.28 18.48 -20.61
C GLU A 278 -29.64 18.14 -19.98
N LYS A 279 -29.72 17.03 -19.22
CA LYS A 279 -30.91 16.66 -18.46
C LYS A 279 -31.23 17.70 -17.40
N HIS A 280 -30.23 18.12 -16.63
CA HIS A 280 -30.41 19.16 -15.61
C HIS A 280 -30.84 20.50 -16.21
N LEU A 281 -30.36 20.85 -17.40
CA LEU A 281 -30.78 22.06 -18.12
C LEU A 281 -32.22 21.96 -18.60
N ASP A 282 -32.66 20.80 -19.10
CA ASP A 282 -34.04 20.59 -19.50
C ASP A 282 -35.02 20.68 -18.31
N GLU A 283 -34.68 20.03 -17.19
CA GLU A 283 -35.43 20.16 -15.93
C GLU A 283 -35.47 21.61 -15.44
N ALA A 284 -34.36 22.34 -15.59
CA ALA A 284 -34.24 23.74 -15.17
C ALA A 284 -35.13 24.71 -15.96
N ARG A 285 -35.63 24.31 -17.14
CA ARG A 285 -36.61 25.10 -17.92
C ARG A 285 -38.00 25.12 -17.29
N HIS A 286 -38.28 24.21 -16.36
CA HIS A 286 -39.59 24.02 -15.76
C HIS A 286 -39.58 24.29 -14.26
N GLN A 287 -38.47 24.00 -13.58
CA GLN A 287 -38.33 24.16 -12.14
C GLN A 287 -36.90 24.50 -11.73
N ARG A 288 -36.69 24.88 -10.47
CA ARG A 288 -35.34 25.05 -9.92
C ARG A 288 -34.68 23.69 -9.75
N VAL A 289 -33.46 23.52 -10.28
CA VAL A 289 -32.68 22.29 -10.15
C VAL A 289 -31.55 22.52 -9.15
N GLN A 290 -31.33 21.56 -8.26
CA GLN A 290 -30.21 21.53 -7.33
C GLN A 290 -29.46 20.21 -7.47
N VAL A 291 -28.18 20.29 -7.81
CA VAL A 291 -27.26 19.15 -7.91
C VAL A 291 -26.20 19.31 -6.84
N VAL A 292 -25.91 18.25 -6.09
CA VAL A 292 -24.90 18.27 -5.02
C VAL A 292 -23.79 17.28 -5.33
N SER A 293 -22.57 17.63 -4.93
CA SER A 293 -21.43 16.73 -5.01
C SER A 293 -21.46 15.69 -3.89
N ASP A 294 -20.70 14.60 -4.07
CA ASP A 294 -20.31 13.75 -2.94
C ASP A 294 -19.56 14.58 -1.89
N LYS A 295 -19.58 14.13 -0.63
CA LYS A 295 -18.76 14.74 0.42
C LYS A 295 -17.27 14.54 0.11
N PHE A 296 -16.49 15.60 0.26
CA PHE A 296 -15.04 15.59 0.12
C PHE A 296 -14.37 16.25 1.32
N VAL A 297 -13.05 16.08 1.41
CA VAL A 297 -12.23 16.71 2.44
C VAL A 297 -11.47 17.88 1.83
N LEU A 298 -11.56 19.06 2.44
CA LEU A 298 -10.80 20.26 2.05
C LEU A 298 -10.18 20.87 3.32
N GLU A 299 -8.85 20.97 3.37
CA GLU A 299 -8.11 21.40 4.57
C GLU A 299 -8.50 20.67 5.85
N ASN A 300 -8.78 19.36 5.73
CA ASN A 300 -9.29 18.44 6.77
C ASN A 300 -10.78 18.61 7.14
N TYR A 301 -11.46 19.64 6.65
CA TYR A 301 -12.90 19.81 6.86
C TYR A 301 -13.69 18.98 5.85
N SER A 302 -14.77 18.37 6.31
CA SER A 302 -15.73 17.73 5.40
C SER A 302 -16.61 18.79 4.76
N ALA A 303 -16.73 18.77 3.45
CA ALA A 303 -17.52 19.74 2.69
C ALA A 303 -18.16 19.10 1.46
N ARG A 304 -19.08 19.84 0.83
CA ARG A 304 -19.66 19.51 -0.48
C ARG A 304 -19.89 20.78 -1.29
N LEU A 305 -20.01 20.63 -2.60
CA LEU A 305 -20.42 21.69 -3.51
C LEU A 305 -21.87 21.50 -3.93
N CYS A 306 -22.57 22.59 -4.17
CA CYS A 306 -23.96 22.61 -4.59
C CYS A 306 -24.13 23.53 -5.79
N LEU A 307 -24.50 22.95 -6.93
CA LEU A 307 -24.85 23.65 -8.16
C LEU A 307 -26.36 23.86 -8.21
N LYS A 308 -26.82 25.08 -8.44
CA LYS A 308 -28.24 25.39 -8.66
C LYS A 308 -28.44 26.01 -10.04
N LEU A 309 -29.43 25.51 -10.76
CA LEU A 309 -29.87 26.06 -12.04
C LEU A 309 -31.24 26.69 -11.84
N VAL A 310 -31.37 27.97 -12.20
CA VAL A 310 -32.60 28.74 -12.00
C VAL A 310 -32.94 29.50 -13.27
N GLN A 311 -34.13 29.26 -13.81
CA GLN A 311 -34.68 30.03 -14.92
C GLN A 311 -35.19 31.40 -14.45
N GLY A 312 -34.82 32.45 -15.17
CA GLY A 312 -35.34 33.81 -15.03
C GLY A 312 -35.28 34.55 -16.37
N ASN A 313 -36.35 35.26 -16.73
CA ASN A 313 -36.43 36.07 -17.96
C ASN A 313 -36.05 35.30 -19.24
N GLY A 314 -36.42 34.00 -19.31
CA GLY A 314 -36.13 33.15 -20.46
C GLY A 314 -34.71 32.58 -20.51
N VAL A 315 -33.87 32.82 -19.50
CA VAL A 315 -32.49 32.33 -19.45
C VAL A 315 -32.22 31.55 -18.17
N ILE A 316 -31.36 30.54 -18.22
CA ILE A 316 -30.98 29.73 -17.07
C ILE A 316 -29.69 30.31 -16.47
N SER A 317 -29.79 30.73 -15.21
CA SER A 317 -28.66 31.17 -14.40
C SER A 317 -28.05 30.00 -13.63
N VAL A 318 -26.73 29.98 -13.50
CA VAL A 318 -25.96 28.95 -12.81
C VAL A 318 -25.35 29.53 -11.55
N HIS A 319 -25.65 28.91 -10.41
CA HIS A 319 -25.20 29.32 -9.09
C HIS A 319 -24.41 28.19 -8.45
N LEU A 320 -23.33 28.54 -7.75
CA LEU A 320 -22.46 27.57 -7.08
C LEU A 320 -22.26 27.96 -5.63
N PHE A 321 -22.42 26.99 -4.74
CA PHE A 321 -22.34 27.16 -3.29
C PHE A 321 -21.39 26.15 -2.67
N PHE A 322 -20.73 26.58 -1.60
CA PHE A 322 -19.87 25.77 -0.74
C PHE A 322 -20.59 25.47 0.57
N ASN A 323 -20.68 24.20 0.93
CA ASN A 323 -21.37 23.72 2.12
C ASN A 323 -20.40 22.97 3.04
N ILE A 324 -20.25 23.42 4.27
CA ILE A 324 -19.56 22.62 5.30
C ILE A 324 -20.48 21.46 5.73
N CYS A 325 -19.89 20.28 5.88
CA CYS A 325 -20.58 19.03 6.21
C CYS A 325 -20.05 18.47 7.53
N ARG A 326 -20.91 17.73 8.24
CA ARG A 326 -20.46 16.96 9.40
C ARG A 326 -19.47 15.88 8.95
N GLY A 327 -18.31 15.88 9.60
CA GLY A 327 -17.19 14.97 9.37
C GLY A 327 -16.81 14.16 10.60
N PRO A 328 -16.06 13.05 10.42
CA PRO A 328 -15.65 12.18 11.53
C PRO A 328 -14.54 12.78 12.41
N LYS A 329 -13.92 13.88 11.99
CA LYS A 329 -12.80 14.55 12.69
C LYS A 329 -13.17 15.94 13.20
N ASP A 330 -14.46 16.28 13.22
CA ASP A 330 -14.91 17.64 13.55
C ASP A 330 -14.55 18.08 14.98
N ASP A 331 -14.33 17.14 15.90
CA ASP A 331 -13.90 17.42 17.29
C ASP A 331 -12.45 17.93 17.37
N ASP A 332 -11.61 17.58 16.40
CA ASP A 332 -10.18 17.93 16.37
C ASP A 332 -9.91 19.22 15.56
N LEU A 333 -10.95 19.81 14.97
CA LEU A 333 -10.85 20.96 14.07
C LEU A 333 -11.21 22.28 14.77
N ARG A 334 -10.72 23.38 14.20
CA ARG A 334 -11.06 24.72 14.68
C ARG A 334 -12.41 25.14 14.11
N TRP A 335 -13.24 25.73 14.96
CA TRP A 335 -14.54 26.23 14.57
C TRP A 335 -14.73 27.69 15.02
N PRO A 336 -15.42 28.53 14.25
CA PRO A 336 -15.99 28.26 12.92
C PRO A 336 -14.91 28.03 11.84
N PHE A 337 -15.28 27.38 10.74
CA PHE A 337 -14.41 27.28 9.57
C PHE A 337 -14.05 28.69 9.08
N ASN A 338 -12.75 28.98 8.93
CA ASN A 338 -12.24 30.34 8.75
C ASN A 338 -11.30 30.51 7.54
N LEU A 339 -11.27 29.53 6.64
CA LEU A 339 -10.40 29.57 5.46
C LEU A 339 -11.16 30.14 4.26
N PRO A 340 -10.66 31.18 3.58
CA PRO A 340 -11.27 31.68 2.35
C PRO A 340 -11.26 30.60 1.25
N VAL A 341 -12.41 30.36 0.64
CA VAL A 341 -12.58 29.37 -0.43
C VAL A 341 -12.88 30.07 -1.73
N ARG A 342 -12.15 29.72 -2.79
CA ARG A 342 -12.40 30.15 -4.15
C ARG A 342 -12.93 29.00 -4.98
N MET A 343 -14.16 29.14 -5.45
CA MET A 343 -14.83 28.19 -6.33
C MET A 343 -14.71 28.63 -7.78
N PHE A 344 -14.66 27.67 -8.70
CA PHE A 344 -14.54 27.91 -10.12
C PHE A 344 -15.49 27.04 -10.92
N LEU A 345 -16.10 27.65 -11.94
CA LEU A 345 -16.63 26.95 -13.09
C LEU A 345 -15.53 26.95 -14.16
N VAL A 346 -14.95 25.78 -14.39
CA VAL A 346 -13.70 25.65 -15.15
C VAL A 346 -14.04 25.58 -16.64
N HIS A 347 -13.54 26.55 -17.40
CA HIS A 347 -13.69 26.52 -18.85
C HIS A 347 -12.75 25.46 -19.43
N PRO A 348 -13.22 24.59 -20.33
CA PRO A 348 -12.50 23.40 -20.74
C PRO A 348 -11.22 23.73 -21.51
N ARG A 349 -11.16 24.83 -22.27
CA ARG A 349 -9.99 25.12 -23.15
C ARG A 349 -9.09 26.24 -22.67
N ASP A 350 -9.60 27.09 -21.79
CA ASP A 350 -9.04 28.42 -21.57
C ASP A 350 -9.25 28.80 -20.11
N ARG A 351 -8.17 28.79 -19.34
CA ARG A 351 -8.24 29.08 -17.91
C ARG A 351 -8.72 30.50 -17.63
N LEU A 352 -8.43 31.46 -18.51
CA LEU A 352 -8.80 32.86 -18.34
C LEU A 352 -10.31 33.09 -18.49
N LYS A 353 -11.00 32.20 -19.22
CA LYS A 353 -12.46 32.20 -19.35
C LYS A 353 -13.18 31.49 -18.20
N SER A 354 -12.45 30.85 -17.28
CA SER A 354 -13.06 30.21 -16.12
C SER A 354 -13.71 31.26 -15.22
N ARG A 355 -14.93 31.00 -14.75
CA ARG A 355 -15.62 31.90 -13.83
C ARG A 355 -15.26 31.51 -12.41
N ALA A 356 -14.99 32.50 -11.56
CA ALA A 356 -14.60 32.28 -10.18
C ALA A 356 -15.52 33.04 -9.23
N ARG A 357 -15.78 32.45 -8.07
CA ARG A 357 -16.48 33.08 -6.96
C ARG A 357 -15.79 32.71 -5.66
N SER A 358 -15.44 33.72 -4.87
CA SER A 358 -14.84 33.52 -3.55
C SER A 358 -15.90 33.67 -2.47
N VAL A 359 -15.75 32.89 -1.42
CA VAL A 359 -16.45 33.05 -0.15
C VAL A 359 -15.40 33.17 0.94
N ASP A 360 -15.59 34.14 1.83
CA ASP A 360 -14.69 34.41 2.93
C ASP A 360 -15.46 34.30 4.25
N PRO A 361 -15.26 33.20 5.00
CA PRO A 361 -15.93 32.99 6.27
C PRO A 361 -15.64 34.07 7.33
N THR A 362 -14.55 34.83 7.18
CA THR A 362 -14.15 35.86 8.16
C THR A 362 -14.85 37.20 7.96
N SER A 363 -15.34 37.47 6.75
CA SER A 363 -16.00 38.73 6.36
C SER A 363 -17.45 38.55 5.88
N THR A 364 -17.97 37.32 5.93
CA THR A 364 -19.32 36.96 5.48
C THR A 364 -20.44 37.61 6.30
N SER A 365 -21.57 37.91 5.63
CA SER A 365 -22.84 38.25 6.29
C SER A 365 -23.62 37.01 6.77
N TYR A 366 -23.15 35.80 6.45
CA TYR A 366 -23.81 34.53 6.74
C TYR A 366 -22.90 33.59 7.59
N PRO A 367 -22.46 34.01 8.78
CA PRO A 367 -21.48 33.25 9.57
C PRO A 367 -21.98 31.85 9.98
N HIS A 368 -23.30 31.67 10.05
CA HIS A 368 -23.94 30.39 10.37
C HIS A 368 -23.67 29.28 9.35
N CYS A 369 -23.28 29.61 8.11
CA CYS A 369 -22.86 28.63 7.11
C CYS A 369 -21.57 27.89 7.51
N TYR A 370 -20.77 28.46 8.41
CA TYR A 370 -19.42 27.98 8.75
C TYR A 370 -19.25 27.49 10.19
N TYR A 371 -20.33 27.47 10.97
CA TYR A 371 -20.32 26.89 12.31
C TYR A 371 -20.07 25.38 12.25
N ARG A 372 -19.67 24.79 13.37
CA ARG A 372 -19.53 23.33 13.46
C ARG A 372 -20.88 22.67 13.13
N PRO A 373 -20.96 21.81 12.10
CA PRO A 373 -22.23 21.21 11.70
C PRO A 373 -22.80 20.32 12.81
N VAL A 374 -24.09 20.49 13.07
CA VAL A 374 -24.88 19.60 13.93
C VAL A 374 -25.58 18.55 13.07
N GLU A 375 -26.24 19.04 12.01
CA GLU A 375 -26.88 18.25 10.97
C GLU A 375 -25.86 17.73 9.93
N GLU A 376 -26.35 17.05 8.89
CA GLU A 376 -25.51 16.47 7.83
C GLU A 376 -24.62 17.52 7.11
N ASN A 377 -25.15 18.74 6.94
CA ASN A 377 -24.44 19.92 6.43
C ASN A 377 -25.14 21.21 6.84
N ASN A 378 -24.35 22.29 6.88
CA ASN A 378 -24.89 23.64 7.01
C ASN A 378 -25.49 24.12 5.68
N LEU A 379 -26.19 25.26 5.74
CA LEU A 379 -26.47 26.07 4.55
C LEU A 379 -25.16 26.48 3.88
N GLY A 380 -25.21 26.64 2.57
CA GLY A 380 -24.03 26.94 1.76
C GLY A 380 -23.99 28.40 1.37
N GLU A 381 -22.79 28.97 1.31
CA GLU A 381 -22.56 30.31 0.78
C GLU A 381 -21.97 30.23 -0.62
N GLY A 382 -22.34 31.18 -1.47
CA GLY A 382 -21.93 31.21 -2.86
C GLY A 382 -22.76 32.19 -3.66
N GLY A 383 -23.04 31.86 -4.91
CA GLY A 383 -23.89 32.69 -5.76
C GLY A 383 -23.67 32.48 -7.25
N THR A 384 -24.09 33.46 -8.04
CA THR A 384 -24.09 33.37 -9.50
C THR A 384 -22.69 33.23 -10.07
N MET A 385 -22.51 32.21 -10.91
CA MET A 385 -21.32 31.94 -11.73
C MET A 385 -21.57 32.39 -13.19
N ILE A 386 -22.78 32.13 -13.69
CA ILE A 386 -23.25 32.54 -15.02
C ILE A 386 -24.66 33.12 -14.85
N ASP A 387 -24.85 34.34 -15.33
CA ASP A 387 -26.15 35.01 -15.39
C ASP A 387 -26.50 35.27 -16.86
N GLY A 388 -27.03 34.26 -17.53
CA GLY A 388 -27.36 34.37 -18.96
C GLY A 388 -26.93 33.19 -19.81
N ASN A 389 -26.85 33.44 -21.12
CA ASN A 389 -26.32 32.49 -22.08
C ASN A 389 -24.79 32.37 -21.93
N GLY A 390 -24.24 31.20 -22.23
CA GLY A 390 -22.79 30.96 -22.19
C GLY A 390 -22.37 29.78 -21.32
N LEU A 391 -23.31 29.05 -20.70
CA LEU A 391 -22.98 27.78 -20.05
C LEU A 391 -22.45 26.75 -21.06
N ASP A 392 -22.95 26.76 -22.29
CA ASP A 392 -22.57 25.81 -23.35
C ASP A 392 -21.06 25.82 -23.63
N ASP A 393 -20.39 26.95 -23.46
CA ASP A 393 -18.92 27.08 -23.61
C ASP A 393 -18.14 26.27 -22.56
N PHE A 394 -18.79 25.93 -21.44
CA PHE A 394 -18.22 25.16 -20.33
C PHE A 394 -18.56 23.67 -20.43
N VAL A 395 -19.65 23.31 -21.12
CA VAL A 395 -20.12 21.93 -21.22
C VAL A 395 -19.27 21.16 -22.21
N VAL A 396 -18.75 20.00 -21.78
CA VAL A 396 -18.03 19.07 -22.65
C VAL A 396 -18.61 17.69 -22.45
N SER A 397 -19.08 17.03 -23.53
CA SER A 397 -19.58 15.65 -23.45
C SER A 397 -20.63 15.45 -22.34
N ASN A 398 -21.62 16.35 -22.27
CA ASN A 398 -22.68 16.33 -21.25
C ASN A 398 -22.20 16.46 -19.79
N THR A 399 -21.05 17.12 -19.58
CA THR A 399 -20.44 17.29 -18.25
C THR A 399 -19.88 18.69 -18.05
N LEU A 400 -19.82 19.14 -16.80
CA LEU A 400 -19.21 20.40 -16.36
C LEU A 400 -18.14 20.12 -15.31
N LEU A 401 -17.02 20.86 -15.37
CA LEU A 401 -15.99 20.79 -14.33
C LEU A 401 -16.09 21.98 -13.39
N VAL A 402 -16.26 21.68 -12.11
CA VAL A 402 -16.24 22.63 -11.01
C VAL A 402 -15.01 22.35 -10.15
N SER A 403 -14.41 23.39 -9.56
CA SER A 403 -13.34 23.20 -8.56
C SER A 403 -13.50 24.16 -7.39
N ALA A 404 -13.01 23.78 -6.22
CA ALA A 404 -12.87 24.66 -5.08
C ALA A 404 -11.45 24.56 -4.51
N GLU A 405 -10.87 25.68 -4.12
CA GLU A 405 -9.56 25.73 -3.50
C GLU A 405 -9.52 26.74 -2.35
N THR A 406 -8.79 26.41 -1.29
CA THR A 406 -8.47 27.37 -0.22
C THR A 406 -7.29 28.23 -0.65
N ARG A 407 -7.33 29.53 -0.33
CA ARG A 407 -6.16 30.39 -0.51
C ARG A 407 -5.19 30.19 0.64
N ASP A 408 -3.90 30.05 0.34
CA ASP A 408 -2.86 30.29 1.34
C ASP A 408 -2.90 31.76 1.74
N THR A 409 -2.85 32.03 3.04
CA THR A 409 -2.81 33.39 3.62
C THR A 409 -1.55 34.19 3.27
N ASN A 410 -0.72 33.69 2.34
CA ASN A 410 0.54 34.30 1.92
C ASN A 410 0.48 35.00 0.55
N ASP A 411 -0.63 34.90 -0.20
CA ASP A 411 -0.83 35.70 -1.41
C ASP A 411 -1.50 37.05 -1.07
N VAL A 412 -0.73 37.91 -0.39
CA VAL A 412 -0.96 39.35 -0.33
C VAL A 412 0.23 40.04 -0.99
N THR A 413 0.21 40.14 -2.32
CA THR A 413 0.51 41.36 -3.12
C THR A 413 0.28 41.09 -4.60
#